data_AF-A0A3N2RA71-F1
#
_entry.id   AF-A0A3N2RA71-F1
#
_cell.length_a   1.000
_cell.length_b   1.000
_cell.length_c   1.000
_cell.angle_alpha   90.00
_cell.angle_beta   90.00
_cell.angle_gamma   90.00
#
_symmetry.space_group_name_H-M   'P 1'
#
loop_
_entity.id
_entity.type
_entity.pdbx_description
1 polymer ?
#
loop_
_entity_poly.entity_id
_entity_poly.type
_entity_poly.pdbx_seq_one_letter_code
_entity_poly.pdbx_strand_id
1 'polypeptide(L)'
;MRLLVLCLGLALSAEAARAEWTYDPAPLPAGEALGPGPGGLSLAVSCGNGGLPAVEVRGWEPPKGMEPLFVLSVDDGAEELIPGACLPGSARCLVSFETLDQAQGFVRALRRGSRADIGLYRNGMLGTVGLTGSDASIGRVGAGGCELD
;
A
#
# COMPACT_ATOMS: atom_id res chain seq x y z
N MET A 1 24.94 48.06 25.91
CA MET A 1 24.96 47.52 24.53
C MET A 1 25.26 46.03 24.64
N ARG A 2 24.22 45.18 24.57
CA ARG A 2 23.86 44.40 23.38
C ARG A 2 24.96 43.42 22.97
N LEU A 3 24.84 42.16 23.40
CA LEU A 3 24.94 41.00 22.50
C LEU A 3 24.25 39.82 23.19
N LEU A 4 23.02 39.56 22.78
CA LEU A 4 22.16 38.47 23.21
C LEU A 4 21.75 37.77 21.92
N VAL A 5 21.70 36.44 21.97
CA VAL A 5 21.05 35.55 20.98
C VAL A 5 21.81 35.37 19.66
N LEU A 6 22.30 34.16 19.39
CA LEU A 6 22.26 33.51 18.06
C LEU A 6 23.04 32.17 18.09
N CYS A 7 22.51 31.15 18.78
CA CYS A 7 22.99 29.77 18.65
C CYS A 7 21.89 28.75 19.01
N LEU A 8 20.65 28.97 18.58
CA LEU A 8 19.56 27.98 18.68
C LEU A 8 18.81 27.97 17.34
N GLY A 9 19.20 27.10 16.41
CA GLY A 9 18.51 27.10 15.12
C GLY A 9 18.96 26.09 14.07
N LEU A 10 19.49 24.92 14.45
CA LEU A 10 19.92 23.90 13.47
C LEU A 10 19.61 22.45 13.88
N ALA A 11 18.65 22.22 14.79
CA ALA A 11 18.32 20.87 15.29
C ALA A 11 16.89 20.39 14.92
N LEU A 12 16.32 20.87 13.81
CA LEU A 12 14.98 20.49 13.35
C LEU A 12 14.93 20.31 11.83
N SER A 13 15.72 19.35 11.33
CA SER A 13 15.56 18.82 9.97
C SER A 13 16.12 17.40 9.89
N ALA A 14 15.75 16.58 10.88
CA ALA A 14 15.55 15.16 10.60
C ALA A 14 14.06 15.04 10.33
N GLU A 15 13.65 15.50 9.14
CA GLU A 15 12.36 15.12 8.59
C GLU A 15 12.23 13.62 8.84
N ALA A 16 11.16 13.24 9.54
CA ALA A 16 10.62 11.92 9.36
C ALA A 16 10.51 11.76 7.85
N ALA A 17 11.39 10.94 7.27
CA ALA A 17 11.11 10.31 6.00
C ALA A 17 9.88 9.46 6.28
N ARG A 18 8.72 10.11 6.29
CA ARG A 18 7.44 9.43 6.17
C ARG A 18 7.66 8.57 4.95
N ALA A 19 7.56 7.27 5.14
CA ALA A 19 7.79 6.31 4.10
C ALA A 19 6.63 6.51 3.10
N GLU A 20 6.84 7.46 2.20
CA GLU A 20 5.85 7.96 1.26
C GLU A 20 5.65 6.92 0.19
N TRP A 21 4.42 6.85 -0.31
CA TRP A 21 4.13 6.01 -1.45
C TRP A 21 4.98 6.43 -2.64
N THR A 22 5.69 5.47 -3.24
CA THR A 22 6.51 5.70 -4.43
C THR A 22 5.82 5.18 -5.68
N TYR A 23 6.13 5.76 -6.84
CA TYR A 23 5.70 5.26 -8.14
C TYR A 23 6.90 4.74 -8.94
N ASP A 24 6.82 3.50 -9.40
CA ASP A 24 7.76 2.89 -10.33
C ASP A 24 7.09 2.77 -11.72
N PRO A 25 7.62 3.42 -12.78
CA PRO A 25 7.09 3.27 -14.13
C PRO A 25 7.43 1.93 -14.81
N ALA A 26 8.33 1.12 -14.23
CA ALA A 26 8.95 -0.01 -14.91
C ALA A 26 8.04 -1.22 -15.20
N PRO A 27 6.98 -1.55 -14.44
CA PRO A 27 5.99 -2.50 -14.95
C PRO A 27 5.08 -1.81 -15.97
N LEU A 28 5.43 -1.96 -17.25
CA LEU A 28 4.60 -1.47 -18.36
C LEU A 28 3.23 -2.18 -18.38
N PRO A 29 2.16 -1.50 -18.84
CA PRO A 29 2.15 -0.14 -19.37
C PRO A 29 1.95 0.96 -18.33
N ALA A 30 1.38 0.66 -17.16
CA ALA A 30 0.89 1.68 -16.23
C ALA A 30 1.83 2.03 -15.08
N GLY A 31 2.87 1.22 -14.85
CA GLY A 31 3.70 1.29 -13.65
C GLY A 31 3.01 0.71 -12.41
N GLU A 32 3.57 1.04 -11.26
CA GLU A 32 3.18 0.52 -9.96
C GLU A 32 3.36 1.60 -8.89
N ALA A 33 2.40 1.68 -7.96
CA ALA A 33 2.49 2.47 -6.75
C ALA A 33 2.78 1.55 -5.56
N LEU A 34 3.74 1.91 -4.71
CA LEU A 34 4.17 1.10 -3.57
C LEU A 34 4.11 1.90 -2.27
N GLY A 35 3.30 1.43 -1.33
CA GLY A 35 3.18 1.93 0.04
C GLY A 35 3.97 1.07 1.03
N PRO A 36 5.07 1.58 1.60
CA PRO A 36 5.86 0.83 2.59
C PRO A 36 5.16 0.74 3.95
N GLY A 37 5.30 -0.42 4.60
CA GLY A 37 4.85 -0.71 5.97
C GLY A 37 6.00 -1.22 6.86
N PRO A 38 5.71 -1.53 8.14
CA PRO A 38 6.71 -2.01 9.08
C PRO A 38 7.20 -3.42 8.72
N GLY A 39 8.44 -3.73 9.12
CA GLY A 39 8.99 -5.09 8.99
C GLY A 39 9.21 -5.56 7.54
N GLY A 40 9.26 -4.64 6.57
CA GLY A 40 9.38 -4.97 5.14
C GLY A 40 8.05 -5.27 4.46
N LEU A 41 6.93 -5.25 5.20
CA LEU A 41 5.59 -5.33 4.65
C LEU A 41 5.35 -4.14 3.72
N SER A 42 4.63 -4.32 2.62
CA SER A 42 4.18 -3.21 1.77
C SER A 42 2.90 -3.56 1.03
N LEU A 43 2.13 -2.53 0.66
CA LEU A 43 1.03 -2.65 -0.30
C LEU A 43 1.50 -2.11 -1.64
N ALA A 44 1.27 -2.85 -2.71
CA ALA A 44 1.48 -2.37 -4.07
C ALA A 44 0.12 -2.28 -4.79
N VAL A 45 -0.04 -1.24 -5.60
CA VAL A 45 -1.13 -1.10 -6.57
C VAL A 45 -0.51 -1.03 -7.95
N SER A 46 -0.85 -1.97 -8.81
CA SER A 46 -0.38 -2.02 -10.19
C SER A 46 -1.56 -2.19 -11.14
N CYS A 47 -1.28 -2.10 -12.44
CA CYS A 47 -2.25 -2.43 -13.47
C CYS A 47 -1.96 -3.84 -13.99
N GLY A 48 -2.91 -4.75 -13.80
CA GLY A 48 -2.83 -6.10 -14.34
C GLY A 48 -3.15 -6.17 -15.84
N ASN A 49 -3.15 -7.39 -16.37
CA ASN A 49 -3.61 -7.66 -17.74
C ASN A 49 -5.09 -7.25 -17.88
N GLY A 50 -5.38 -6.42 -18.88
CA GLY A 50 -6.74 -5.95 -19.16
C GLY A 50 -7.08 -4.55 -18.63
N GLY A 51 -6.11 -3.82 -18.07
CA GLY A 51 -6.33 -2.43 -17.64
C GLY A 51 -6.90 -2.30 -16.22
N LEU A 52 -7.04 -3.40 -15.49
CA LEU A 52 -7.70 -3.42 -14.18
C LEU A 52 -6.70 -3.29 -13.02
N PRO A 53 -7.10 -2.69 -11.89
CA PRO A 53 -6.25 -2.56 -10.72
C PRO A 53 -5.96 -3.92 -10.10
N ALA A 54 -4.70 -4.15 -9.79
CA ALA A 54 -4.23 -5.26 -8.97
C ALA A 54 -3.64 -4.69 -7.68
N VAL A 55 -3.98 -5.33 -6.55
CA VAL A 55 -3.39 -4.99 -5.25
C VAL A 55 -2.55 -6.18 -4.81
N GLU A 56 -1.35 -5.92 -4.31
CA GLU A 56 -0.48 -6.95 -3.74
C GLU A 56 -0.09 -6.61 -2.30
N VAL A 57 -0.09 -7.61 -1.43
CA VAL A 57 0.62 -7.59 -0.15
C VAL A 57 2.00 -8.18 -0.38
N ARG A 58 3.05 -7.45 -0.01
CA ARG A 58 4.44 -7.92 -0.13
C ARG A 58 5.18 -7.89 1.19
N GLY A 59 6.30 -8.61 1.27
CA GLY A 59 7.16 -8.66 2.45
C GLY A 59 6.70 -9.64 3.53
N TRP A 60 5.60 -10.36 3.27
CA TRP A 60 5.13 -11.47 4.10
C TRP A 60 5.10 -12.75 3.26
N GLU A 61 5.69 -13.82 3.78
CA GLU A 61 5.69 -15.14 3.13
C GLU A 61 4.75 -16.09 3.88
N PRO A 62 3.72 -16.65 3.22
CA PRO A 62 2.83 -17.61 3.87
C PRO A 62 3.58 -18.90 4.21
N PRO A 63 3.27 -19.54 5.35
CA PRO A 63 3.66 -20.92 5.61
C PRO A 63 3.31 -21.84 4.44
N LYS A 64 4.15 -22.85 4.19
CA LYS A 64 3.94 -23.81 3.10
C LYS A 64 2.54 -24.43 3.16
N GLY A 65 1.78 -24.28 2.07
CA GLY A 65 0.42 -24.82 1.93
C GLY A 65 -0.68 -23.96 2.55
N MET A 66 -0.35 -22.75 3.04
CA MET A 66 -1.35 -21.77 3.47
C MET A 66 -1.79 -20.89 2.28
N GLU A 67 -3.10 -20.86 2.05
CA GLU A 67 -3.73 -19.81 1.23
C GLU A 67 -4.23 -18.72 2.19
N PRO A 68 -3.64 -17.51 2.17
CA PRO A 68 -4.05 -16.47 3.10
C PRO A 68 -5.46 -15.96 2.79
N LEU A 69 -6.21 -15.72 3.87
CA LEU A 69 -7.39 -14.86 3.82
C LEU A 69 -7.04 -13.58 4.56
N PHE A 70 -6.78 -12.52 3.79
CA PHE A 70 -6.40 -11.22 4.34
C PHE A 70 -7.62 -10.52 4.94
N VAL A 71 -7.39 -9.79 6.03
CA VAL A 71 -8.35 -8.83 6.61
C VAL A 71 -7.78 -7.45 6.29
N LEU A 72 -8.41 -6.72 5.38
CA LEU A 72 -7.95 -5.38 4.97
C LEU A 72 -8.95 -4.33 5.43
N SER A 73 -8.46 -3.19 5.92
CA SER A 73 -9.29 -2.02 6.18
C SER A 73 -8.51 -0.72 5.94
N VAL A 74 -9.23 0.38 5.71
CA VAL A 74 -8.64 1.72 5.57
C VAL A 74 -9.33 2.64 6.57
N ASP A 75 -8.53 3.39 7.34
CA ASP A 75 -8.98 4.36 8.35
C ASP A 75 -10.05 3.83 9.34
N ASP A 76 -9.83 2.62 9.88
CA ASP A 76 -10.80 1.96 10.78
C ASP A 76 -12.19 1.75 10.14
N GLY A 77 -12.26 1.74 8.80
CA GLY A 77 -13.45 1.39 8.02
C GLY A 77 -13.85 -0.08 8.15
N ALA A 78 -14.85 -0.49 7.35
CA ALA A 78 -15.27 -1.89 7.32
C ALA A 78 -14.11 -2.82 6.94
N GLU A 79 -13.93 -3.89 7.71
CA GLU A 79 -12.95 -4.93 7.39
C GLU A 79 -13.46 -5.79 6.22
N GLU A 80 -12.60 -5.97 5.22
CA GLU A 80 -12.86 -6.84 4.08
C GLU A 80 -12.02 -8.12 4.20
N LEU A 81 -12.68 -9.27 4.07
CA LEU A 81 -12.04 -10.57 4.00
C LEU A 81 -11.75 -10.91 2.54
N ILE A 82 -10.49 -10.84 2.14
CA ILE A 82 -10.09 -10.95 0.74
C ILE A 82 -9.08 -12.09 0.59
N PRO A 83 -9.39 -13.13 -0.21
CA PRO A 83 -8.44 -14.22 -0.49
C PRO A 83 -7.16 -13.69 -1.13
N GLY A 84 -6.02 -14.27 -0.78
CA GLY A 84 -4.74 -13.96 -1.40
C GLY A 84 -4.16 -15.15 -2.16
N ALA A 85 -3.60 -14.90 -3.34
CA ALA A 85 -2.83 -15.86 -4.11
C ALA A 85 -1.35 -15.47 -4.09
N CYS A 86 -0.52 -16.26 -3.38
CA CYS A 86 0.91 -16.00 -3.25
C CYS A 86 1.72 -16.89 -4.19
N LEU A 87 2.73 -16.34 -4.85
CA LEU A 87 3.66 -17.16 -5.64
C LEU A 87 4.54 -17.98 -4.67
N PRO A 88 4.69 -19.31 -4.88
CA PRO A 88 5.51 -20.15 -4.02
C PRO A 88 6.95 -19.64 -3.91
N GLY A 89 7.47 -19.51 -2.67
CA GLY A 89 8.82 -19.01 -2.41
C GLY A 89 8.99 -17.51 -2.68
N SER A 90 7.89 -16.76 -2.71
CA SER A 90 7.92 -15.30 -2.82
C SER A 90 7.17 -14.67 -1.65
N ALA A 91 7.63 -13.50 -1.22
CA ALA A 91 6.90 -12.63 -0.32
C ALA A 91 5.99 -11.68 -1.12
N ARG A 92 5.24 -12.20 -2.09
CA ARG A 92 4.29 -11.45 -2.93
C ARG A 92 2.98 -12.22 -3.05
N CYS A 93 1.91 -11.59 -2.57
CA CYS A 93 0.57 -12.14 -2.58
C CYS A 93 -0.38 -11.17 -3.29
N LEU A 94 -0.95 -11.61 -4.40
CA LEU A 94 -2.02 -10.87 -5.09
C LEU A 94 -3.29 -11.01 -4.26
N VAL A 95 -3.96 -9.89 -3.94
CA VAL A 95 -5.26 -9.91 -3.27
C VAL A 95 -6.36 -10.05 -4.32
N SER A 96 -7.26 -11.01 -4.14
CA SER A 96 -8.29 -11.41 -5.12
C SER A 96 -9.66 -10.88 -4.70
N PHE A 97 -10.03 -9.71 -5.22
CA PHE A 97 -11.37 -9.15 -5.05
C PHE A 97 -12.41 -9.95 -5.84
N GLU A 98 -13.64 -10.05 -5.33
CA GLU A 98 -14.72 -10.80 -6.00
C GLU A 98 -15.29 -10.04 -7.21
N THR A 99 -15.27 -8.70 -7.16
CA THR A 99 -15.80 -7.83 -8.21
C THR A 99 -14.83 -6.68 -8.52
N LEU A 100 -14.97 -6.12 -9.72
CA LEU A 100 -14.22 -4.93 -10.11
C LEU A 100 -14.57 -3.72 -9.21
N ASP A 101 -15.85 -3.54 -8.91
CA ASP A 101 -16.33 -2.46 -8.04
C ASP A 101 -15.68 -2.52 -6.65
N GLN A 102 -15.45 -3.72 -6.13
CA GLN A 102 -14.77 -3.93 -4.85
C GLN A 102 -13.28 -3.53 -4.96
N ALA A 103 -12.58 -3.99 -6.00
CA ALA A 103 -11.17 -3.63 -6.23
C ALA A 103 -10.99 -2.11 -6.39
N GLN A 104 -11.82 -1.48 -7.23
CA GLN A 104 -11.80 -0.02 -7.42
C GLN A 104 -12.21 0.72 -6.15
N GLY A 105 -13.21 0.22 -5.41
CA GLY A 105 -13.62 0.75 -4.12
C GLY A 105 -12.46 0.78 -3.12
N PHE A 106 -11.73 -0.33 -3.01
CA PHE A 106 -10.57 -0.44 -2.15
C PHE A 106 -9.43 0.49 -2.61
N VAL A 107 -9.12 0.56 -3.91
CA VAL A 107 -8.11 1.49 -4.43
C VAL A 107 -8.49 2.95 -4.17
N ARG A 108 -9.77 3.33 -4.34
CA ARG A 108 -10.26 4.67 -3.99
C ARG A 108 -10.11 4.95 -2.49
N ALA A 109 -10.35 3.96 -1.63
CA ALA A 109 -10.10 4.08 -0.20
C ALA A 109 -8.61 4.31 0.08
N LEU A 110 -7.71 3.54 -0.53
CA LEU A 110 -6.26 3.72 -0.38
C LEU A 110 -5.80 5.12 -0.80
N ARG A 111 -6.37 5.68 -1.88
CA ARG A 111 -6.03 7.04 -2.36
C ARG A 111 -6.47 8.13 -1.38
N ARG A 112 -7.64 7.97 -0.74
CA ARG A 112 -8.23 9.02 0.10
C ARG A 112 -7.91 8.86 1.59
N GLY A 113 -7.47 7.67 1.98
CA GLY A 113 -7.26 7.33 3.37
C GLY A 113 -5.95 7.83 3.94
N SER A 114 -5.78 7.65 5.25
CA SER A 114 -4.55 7.98 5.98
C SER A 114 -3.73 6.74 6.36
N ARG A 115 -4.40 5.60 6.55
CA ARG A 115 -3.83 4.35 7.05
C ARG A 115 -4.55 3.14 6.47
N ALA A 116 -3.82 2.12 6.07
CA ALA A 116 -4.37 0.80 5.71
C ALA A 116 -3.86 -0.25 6.69
N ASP A 117 -4.77 -1.01 7.29
CA ASP A 117 -4.45 -2.13 8.17
C ASP A 117 -4.53 -3.45 7.41
N ILE A 118 -3.57 -4.32 7.67
CA ILE A 118 -3.39 -5.59 6.98
C ILE A 118 -3.30 -6.66 8.06
N GLY A 119 -4.30 -7.53 8.10
CA GLY A 119 -4.35 -8.69 8.98
C GLY A 119 -4.55 -9.98 8.23
N LEU A 120 -4.60 -11.06 8.98
CA LEU A 120 -4.98 -12.38 8.52
C LEU A 120 -6.15 -12.89 9.36
N TYR A 121 -7.14 -13.45 8.69
CA TYR A 121 -8.27 -14.06 9.36
C TYR A 121 -7.77 -15.16 10.31
N ARG A 122 -8.07 -15.01 11.60
CA ARG A 122 -7.64 -15.89 12.71
C ARG A 122 -6.16 -15.87 13.09
N ASN A 123 -5.32 -15.11 12.39
CA ASN A 123 -3.88 -15.04 12.66
C ASN A 123 -3.42 -13.65 13.13
N GLY A 124 -4.34 -12.68 13.21
CA GLY A 124 -4.09 -11.36 13.78
C GLY A 124 -3.53 -10.35 12.77
N MET A 125 -3.07 -9.22 13.30
CA MET A 125 -2.52 -8.11 12.51
C MET A 125 -1.14 -8.46 11.95
N LEU A 126 -0.92 -8.26 10.65
CA LEU A 126 0.40 -8.32 10.02
C LEU A 126 1.12 -6.98 10.15
N GLY A 127 0.41 -5.88 9.90
CA GLY A 127 0.96 -4.54 10.04
C GLY A 127 0.07 -3.47 9.44
N THR A 128 0.60 -2.26 9.43
CA THR A 128 -0.11 -1.06 9.02
C THR A 128 0.72 -0.28 8.01
N VAL A 129 0.13 0.09 6.89
CA VAL A 129 0.75 0.91 5.84
C VAL A 129 0.21 2.34 5.94
N GLY A 130 1.11 3.32 6.06
CA GLY A 130 0.72 4.73 5.98
C GLY A 130 0.35 5.10 4.55
N LEU A 131 -0.70 5.91 4.36
CA LEU A 131 -1.21 6.30 3.04
C LEU A 131 -0.76 7.71 2.61
N THR A 132 0.24 8.29 3.27
CA THR A 132 0.80 9.57 2.84
C THR A 132 1.42 9.43 1.44
N GLY A 133 0.94 10.25 0.50
CA GLY A 133 1.38 10.22 -0.91
C GLY A 133 0.68 9.17 -1.79
N SER A 134 -0.22 8.35 -1.24
CA SER A 134 -0.88 7.27 -1.99
C SER A 134 -1.68 7.80 -3.17
N ASP A 135 -2.44 8.88 -3.01
CA ASP A 135 -3.24 9.48 -4.09
C ASP A 135 -2.38 9.85 -5.30
N ALA A 136 -1.25 10.52 -5.07
CA ALA A 136 -0.36 10.96 -6.13
C ALA A 136 0.30 9.77 -6.86
N SER A 137 0.76 8.76 -6.12
CA SER A 137 1.45 7.60 -6.69
C SER A 137 0.49 6.65 -7.41
N ILE A 138 -0.65 6.34 -6.80
CA ILE A 138 -1.71 5.52 -7.44
C ILE A 138 -2.33 6.27 -8.62
N GLY A 139 -2.51 7.59 -8.51
CA GLY A 139 -3.00 8.42 -9.61
C GLY A 139 -2.12 8.35 -10.86
N ARG A 140 -0.79 8.19 -10.71
CA ARG A 140 0.12 7.94 -11.85
C ARG A 140 -0.12 6.58 -12.50
N VAL A 141 -0.46 5.55 -11.73
CA VAL A 141 -0.87 4.25 -12.28
C VAL A 141 -2.15 4.40 -13.11
N GLY A 142 -3.14 5.14 -12.60
CA GLY A 142 -4.36 5.45 -13.36
C GLY A 142 -4.09 6.20 -14.66
N ALA A 143 -3.24 7.24 -14.60
CA ALA A 143 -2.82 8.00 -15.78
C ALA A 143 -2.05 7.14 -16.82
N GLY A 144 -1.46 6.04 -16.39
CA GLY A 144 -0.80 5.03 -17.23
C GLY A 144 -1.76 4.06 -17.95
N GLY A 145 -3.09 4.27 -17.84
CA GLY A 145 -4.11 3.47 -18.53
C GLY A 145 -4.79 2.42 -17.67
N CYS A 146 -4.69 2.53 -16.33
CA CYS A 146 -5.41 1.66 -15.41
C CYS A 146 -6.79 2.25 -15.07
N GLU A 147 -7.83 1.43 -15.16
CA GLU A 147 -9.22 1.78 -14.84
C GLU A 147 -9.44 1.74 -13.32
N LEU A 148 -9.10 2.83 -12.65
CA LEU A 148 -9.18 2.95 -11.19
C LEU A 148 -10.53 3.46 -10.66
N ASP A 149 -11.44 3.88 -11.55
CA ASP A 149 -12.71 4.52 -11.21
C ASP A 149 -13.91 3.84 -11.86
#